data_AF-A0YPB2-F1
#
_entry.id   AF-A0YPB2-F1
#
_cell.length_a   1.000
_cell.length_b   1.000
_cell.length_c   1.000
_cell.angle_alpha   90.00
_cell.angle_beta   90.00
_cell.angle_gamma   90.00
#
_symmetry.space_group_name_H-M   'P 1'
#
loop_
_entity.id
_entity.type
_entity.pdbx_description
1 polymer ?
#
loop_
_entity_poly.entity_id
_entity_poly.type
_entity_poly.pdbx_seq_one_letter_code
_entity_poly.pdbx_strand_id
1 'polypeptide(L)'
;MSDFKEYRSVTEFPAKAENLTHEELIANYYDLRTTYKSLTGSRGQLVRRQREAKEKIVILNQDILEKIKQLETLDREKQEIERILERRSFELQQKDIQKQELQLELNTITTEIISLKEERQAITNMIHNLKNSYDEVQGTNGILGTLERLQNIMRAVKVFFTTDISELIQQQNSEINSNPDSQENSRTIGRNLLDKK
;
A
#
# COMPACT_ATOMS: atom_id res chain seq x y z
N MET A 1 28.28 -22.37 47.98
CA MET A 1 28.12 -21.19 48.85
C MET A 1 29.48 -20.92 49.47
N SER A 2 29.96 -19.69 49.43
CA SER A 2 31.28 -19.34 49.96
C SER A 2 31.18 -19.27 51.48
N ASP A 3 31.84 -20.17 52.20
CA ASP A 3 31.92 -20.11 53.65
C ASP A 3 32.55 -18.79 54.07
N PHE A 4 31.80 -17.98 54.82
CA PHE A 4 32.31 -16.74 55.37
C PHE A 4 33.30 -17.09 56.48
N LYS A 5 34.52 -16.58 56.35
CA LYS A 5 35.52 -16.71 57.41
C LYS A 5 35.09 -15.83 58.59
N GLU A 6 34.59 -16.46 59.64
CA GLU A 6 34.23 -15.79 60.88
C GLU A 6 35.52 -15.41 61.63
N TYR A 7 35.68 -14.12 61.92
CA TYR A 7 36.81 -13.60 62.69
C TYR A 7 36.41 -13.55 64.16
N ARG A 8 37.28 -14.03 65.07
CA ARG A 8 37.06 -13.87 66.51
C ARG A 8 36.82 -12.40 66.85
N SER A 9 35.80 -12.14 67.64
CA SER A 9 35.55 -10.81 68.17
C SER A 9 36.69 -10.35 69.06
N VAL A 10 36.95 -9.04 69.12
CA VAL A 10 37.92 -8.43 70.04
C VAL A 10 37.62 -8.80 71.50
N THR A 11 36.36 -9.09 71.81
CA THR A 11 35.89 -9.54 73.13
C THR A 11 36.31 -10.96 73.51
N GLU A 12 36.73 -11.78 72.53
CA GLU A 12 37.20 -13.15 72.78
C GLU A 12 38.69 -13.20 73.14
N PHE A 13 39.42 -12.10 72.96
CA PHE A 13 40.81 -11.99 73.40
C PHE A 13 40.86 -11.53 74.86
N PRO A 14 41.82 -12.06 75.65
CA PRO A 14 41.93 -11.71 77.06
C PRO A 14 42.21 -10.21 77.24
N ALA A 15 41.37 -9.54 78.04
CA ALA A 15 41.46 -8.09 78.27
C ALA A 15 42.66 -7.68 79.16
N LYS A 16 43.21 -8.62 79.94
CA LYS A 16 44.35 -8.38 80.84
C LYS A 16 45.40 -9.47 80.66
N ALA A 17 46.66 -9.07 80.51
CA ALA A 17 47.81 -9.97 80.37
C ALA A 17 48.26 -10.60 81.69
N GLU A 18 47.84 -10.04 82.83
CA GLU A 18 48.34 -10.36 84.17
C GLU A 18 48.00 -11.78 84.64
N ASN A 19 46.96 -12.40 84.09
CA ASN A 19 46.47 -13.73 84.48
C ASN A 19 46.89 -14.84 83.51
N LEU A 20 47.68 -14.51 82.49
CA LEU A 20 48.11 -15.46 81.46
C LEU A 20 49.52 -15.95 81.76
N THR A 21 49.75 -17.24 81.53
CA THR A 21 51.10 -17.78 81.48
C THR A 21 51.86 -17.22 80.27
N HIS A 22 53.19 -17.27 80.31
CA HIS A 22 54.03 -16.78 79.21
C HIS A 22 53.68 -17.46 77.87
N GLU A 23 53.39 -18.76 77.88
CA GLU A 23 53.02 -19.53 76.68
C GLU A 23 51.65 -19.10 76.13
N GLU A 24 50.65 -18.89 76.99
CA GLU A 24 49.33 -18.40 76.60
C GLU A 24 49.38 -16.98 76.05
N LEU A 25 50.26 -16.13 76.60
CA LEU A 25 50.46 -14.77 76.13
C LEU A 25 51.08 -14.76 74.73
N ILE A 26 52.08 -15.62 74.48
CA ILE A 26 52.67 -15.80 73.16
C ILE A 26 51.65 -16.35 72.15
N ALA A 27 50.87 -17.36 72.54
CA ALA A 27 49.85 -17.96 71.68
C ALA A 27 48.77 -16.93 71.28
N ASN A 28 48.24 -16.18 72.25
CA ASN A 28 47.25 -15.13 72.01
C ASN A 28 47.81 -13.99 71.14
N TYR A 29 49.08 -13.61 71.33
CA TYR A 29 49.73 -12.60 70.48
C TYR A 29 49.82 -13.05 69.02
N TYR A 30 50.27 -14.29 68.77
CA TYR A 30 50.36 -14.82 67.41
C TYR A 30 48.99 -14.99 66.76
N ASP A 31 47.96 -15.39 67.52
CA ASP A 31 46.58 -15.48 67.03
C ASP A 31 46.04 -14.09 66.66
N LEU A 32 46.18 -13.10 67.56
CA LEU A 32 45.79 -11.70 67.30
C LEU A 32 46.50 -11.13 66.07
N ARG A 33 47.81 -11.38 65.94
CA ARG A 33 48.60 -10.92 64.79
C ARG A 33 48.11 -11.55 63.49
N THR A 34 47.79 -12.84 63.50
CA THR A 34 47.35 -13.58 62.31
C THR A 34 45.95 -13.14 61.88
N THR A 35 45.02 -13.01 62.85
CA THR A 35 43.67 -12.51 62.61
C THR A 35 43.70 -11.09 62.07
N TYR A 36 44.46 -10.17 62.68
CA TYR A 36 44.64 -8.80 62.19
C TYR A 36 45.19 -8.73 60.76
N LYS A 37 46.23 -9.54 60.45
CA LYS A 37 46.82 -9.60 59.10
C LYS A 37 45.79 -10.06 58.07
N SER A 38 45.00 -11.09 58.40
CA SER A 38 43.96 -11.60 57.51
C SER A 38 42.80 -10.62 57.31
N LEU A 39 42.33 -9.97 58.39
CA LEU A 39 41.30 -8.93 58.33
C LEU A 39 41.73 -7.75 57.46
N THR A 40 42.98 -7.30 57.63
CA THR A 40 43.56 -6.23 56.81
C THR A 40 43.59 -6.63 55.33
N GLY A 41 43.96 -7.86 55.03
CA GLY A 41 43.92 -8.42 53.67
C GLY A 41 42.51 -8.43 53.08
N SER A 42 41.52 -8.93 53.82
CA SER A 42 40.11 -8.94 53.40
C SER A 42 39.56 -7.53 53.19
N ARG A 43 39.86 -6.58 54.07
CA ARG A 43 39.46 -5.17 53.90
C ARG A 43 40.05 -4.58 52.63
N GLY A 44 41.32 -4.85 52.34
CA GLY A 44 41.97 -4.43 51.09
C GLY A 44 41.27 -4.99 49.85
N GLN A 45 40.91 -6.28 49.86
CA GLN A 45 40.16 -6.91 48.78
C GLN A 45 38.75 -6.31 48.62
N LEU A 46 38.06 -6.03 49.72
CA LEU A 46 36.74 -5.41 49.70
C LEU A 46 36.78 -4.02 49.08
N VAL A 47 37.76 -3.18 49.47
CA VAL A 47 37.93 -1.83 48.89
C VAL A 47 38.23 -1.91 47.39
N ARG A 48 39.05 -2.87 46.94
CA ARG A 48 39.31 -3.10 45.51
C ARG A 48 38.03 -3.48 44.76
N ARG A 49 37.28 -4.47 45.25
CA ARG A 49 36.01 -4.88 44.65
C ARG A 49 34.98 -3.76 44.63
N GLN A 50 34.93 -2.94 45.68
CA GLN A 50 34.05 -1.77 45.75
C GLN A 50 34.42 -0.75 44.67
N ARG A 51 35.72 -0.51 44.45
CA ARG A 51 36.21 0.37 43.39
C ARG A 51 35.87 -0.16 42.00
N GLU A 52 36.17 -1.43 41.74
CA GLU A 52 35.84 -2.10 40.47
C GLU A 52 34.32 -2.06 40.19
N ALA A 53 33.49 -2.29 41.20
CA ALA A 53 32.04 -2.21 41.07
C ALA A 53 31.57 -0.79 40.73
N LYS A 54 32.14 0.24 41.38
CA LYS A 54 31.85 1.64 41.06
C LYS A 54 32.24 2.00 39.63
N GLU A 55 33.42 1.59 39.19
CA GLU A 55 33.89 1.81 37.81
C GLU A 55 32.96 1.13 36.80
N LYS A 56 32.53 -0.11 37.07
CA LYS A 56 31.53 -0.80 36.22
C LYS A 56 30.19 -0.09 36.15
N ILE A 57 29.70 0.45 37.27
CA ILE A 57 28.44 1.21 37.30
C ILE A 57 28.56 2.47 36.43
N VAL A 58 29.70 3.17 36.48
CA VAL A 58 29.91 4.35 35.64
C VAL A 58 29.87 4.00 34.16
N ILE A 59 30.55 2.92 33.74
CA ILE A 59 30.54 2.44 32.35
C ILE A 59 29.12 2.06 31.94
N LEU A 60 28.41 1.26 32.74
CA LEU A 60 27.04 0.86 32.44
C LEU A 60 26.08 2.06 32.31
N ASN A 61 26.25 3.09 33.14
CA ASN A 61 25.46 4.31 33.02
C ASN A 61 25.76 5.06 31.72
N GLN A 62 27.01 5.10 31.28
CA GLN A 62 27.39 5.70 29.99
C GLN A 62 26.77 4.92 28.83
N ASP A 63 26.85 3.59 28.86
CA ASP A 63 26.24 2.72 27.84
C ASP A 63 24.72 2.91 27.78
N ILE A 64 24.04 2.99 28.93
CA ILE A 64 22.59 3.25 29.00
C ILE A 64 22.26 4.60 28.35
N LEU A 65 23.02 5.66 28.64
CA LEU A 65 22.80 6.97 28.04
C LEU A 65 23.00 6.95 26.52
N GLU A 66 24.01 6.22 26.04
CA GLU A 66 24.22 6.05 24.60
C GLU A 66 23.05 5.29 23.95
N LYS A 67 22.57 4.22 24.58
CA LYS A 67 21.42 3.46 24.09
C LYS A 67 20.13 4.26 24.10
N ILE A 68 19.91 5.11 25.10
CA ILE A 68 18.77 6.04 25.11
C ILE A 68 18.85 6.99 23.91
N LYS A 69 20.02 7.58 23.62
CA LYS A 69 20.19 8.44 22.44
C LYS A 69 19.92 7.70 21.13
N GLN A 70 20.40 6.46 21.00
CA GLN A 70 20.14 5.62 19.82
C GLN A 70 18.64 5.31 19.66
N LEU A 71 17.91 5.10 20.77
CA LEU A 71 16.47 4.90 20.74
C LEU A 71 15.73 6.18 20.34
N GLU A 72 16.14 7.34 20.86
CA GLU A 72 15.54 8.62 20.48
C GLU A 72 15.74 8.94 18.98
N THR A 73 16.91 8.61 18.42
CA THR A 73 17.15 8.79 16.97
C THR A 73 16.26 7.85 16.16
N LEU A 74 16.16 6.58 16.55
CA LEU A 74 15.30 5.60 15.88
C LEU A 74 13.82 5.98 15.95
N ASP A 75 13.36 6.52 17.08
CA ASP A 75 11.97 6.97 17.21
C ASP A 75 11.67 8.16 16.28
N ARG A 76 12.61 9.09 16.13
CA ARG A 76 12.48 10.20 15.16
C ARG A 76 12.43 9.69 13.72
N GLU A 77 13.32 8.77 13.35
CA GLU A 77 13.35 8.16 12.02
C GLU A 77 12.04 7.41 11.74
N LYS A 78 11.52 6.67 12.72
CA LYS A 78 10.22 5.99 12.62
C LYS A 78 9.09 6.98 12.36
N GLN A 79 9.01 8.06 13.14
CA GLN A 79 7.98 9.09 12.95
C GLN A 79 8.10 9.77 11.58
N GLU A 80 9.30 9.97 11.07
CA GLU A 80 9.52 10.52 9.72
C GLU A 80 9.02 9.55 8.64
N ILE A 81 9.33 8.25 8.77
CA ILE A 81 8.83 7.23 7.86
C ILE A 81 7.30 7.16 7.87
N GLU A 82 6.67 7.22 9.06
CA GLU A 82 5.20 7.24 9.19
C GLU A 82 4.59 8.44 8.45
N ARG A 83 5.15 9.65 8.60
CA ARG A 83 4.70 10.84 7.86
C ARG A 83 4.86 10.68 6.35
N ILE A 84 5.97 10.08 5.89
CA ILE A 84 6.19 9.82 4.46
C ILE A 84 5.16 8.83 3.93
N LEU A 85 4.85 7.78 4.70
CA LEU A 85 3.85 6.78 4.33
C LEU A 85 2.45 7.39 4.24
N GLU A 86 2.05 8.20 5.22
CA GLU A 86 0.78 8.92 5.19
C GLU A 86 0.67 9.80 3.95
N ARG A 87 1.70 10.62 3.68
CA ARG A 87 1.75 11.46 2.48
C ARG A 87 1.62 10.65 1.19
N ARG A 88 2.37 9.55 1.06
CA ARG A 88 2.30 8.69 -0.12
C ARG A 88 0.94 8.01 -0.27
N SER A 89 0.32 7.60 0.83
CA SER A 89 -1.02 7.01 0.80
C SER A 89 -2.06 8.00 0.27
N PHE A 90 -1.95 9.27 0.68
CA PHE A 90 -2.79 10.35 0.18
C PHE A 90 -2.53 10.64 -1.30
N GLU A 91 -1.26 10.71 -1.72
CA GLU A 91 -0.90 10.88 -3.14
C GLU A 91 -1.43 9.72 -4.02
N LEU A 92 -1.42 8.48 -3.51
CA LEU A 92 -2.01 7.33 -4.21
C LEU A 92 -3.52 7.45 -4.34
N GLN A 93 -4.22 7.83 -3.27
CA GLN A 93 -5.67 8.05 -3.32
C GLN A 93 -6.05 9.13 -4.34
N GLN A 94 -5.29 10.23 -4.41
CA GLN A 94 -5.52 11.27 -5.42
C GLN A 94 -5.32 10.74 -6.84
N LYS A 95 -4.29 9.93 -7.07
CA LYS A 95 -4.06 9.31 -8.39
C LYS A 95 -5.17 8.33 -8.77
N ASP A 96 -5.70 7.58 -7.81
CA ASP A 96 -6.83 6.68 -8.06
C ASP A 96 -8.10 7.45 -8.45
N ILE A 97 -8.36 8.59 -7.79
CA ILE A 97 -9.48 9.48 -8.18
C ILE A 97 -9.27 10.02 -9.60
N GLN A 98 -8.09 10.56 -9.91
CA GLN A 98 -7.77 11.05 -11.26
C GLN A 98 -7.90 9.97 -12.33
N LYS A 99 -7.49 8.73 -12.00
CA LYS A 99 -7.65 7.58 -12.90
C LYS A 99 -9.14 7.29 -13.16
N GLN A 100 -9.98 7.35 -12.14
CA GLN A 100 -11.43 7.16 -12.31
C GLN A 100 -12.05 8.27 -13.17
N GLU A 101 -11.67 9.52 -12.95
CA GLU A 101 -12.11 10.66 -13.77
C GLU A 101 -11.72 10.48 -15.23
N LEU A 102 -10.45 10.16 -15.51
CA LEU A 102 -9.98 9.88 -16.88
C LEU A 102 -10.71 8.70 -17.52
N GLN A 103 -11.06 7.68 -16.73
CA GLN A 103 -11.79 6.52 -17.24
C GLN A 103 -13.24 6.88 -17.59
N LEU A 104 -13.88 7.76 -16.82
CA LEU A 104 -15.19 8.32 -17.16
C LEU A 104 -15.11 9.16 -18.45
N GLU A 105 -14.12 10.04 -18.57
CA GLU A 105 -13.90 10.84 -19.78
C GLU A 105 -13.67 9.96 -21.02
N LEU A 106 -12.83 8.92 -20.90
CA LEU A 106 -12.60 7.95 -21.97
C LEU A 106 -13.89 7.24 -22.40
N ASN A 107 -14.74 6.86 -21.44
CA ASN A 107 -16.03 6.26 -21.75
C ASN A 107 -16.94 7.23 -22.52
N THR A 108 -17.01 8.49 -22.09
CA THR A 108 -17.78 9.53 -22.78
C THR A 108 -17.28 9.73 -24.22
N ILE A 109 -15.97 9.90 -24.42
CA ILE A 109 -15.39 10.04 -25.75
C ILE A 109 -15.67 8.79 -26.61
N THR A 110 -15.60 7.61 -26.01
CA THR A 110 -15.91 6.36 -26.71
C THR A 110 -17.36 6.34 -27.19
N THR A 111 -18.31 6.77 -26.35
CA THR A 111 -19.72 6.88 -26.74
C THR A 111 -19.94 7.91 -27.84
N GLU A 112 -19.26 9.06 -27.79
CA GLU A 112 -19.32 10.07 -28.85
C GLU A 112 -18.76 9.55 -30.17
N ILE A 113 -17.64 8.83 -30.15
CA ILE A 113 -17.06 8.22 -31.36
C ILE A 113 -18.03 7.19 -31.97
N ILE A 114 -18.69 6.39 -31.14
CA ILE A 114 -19.70 5.42 -31.61
C ILE A 114 -20.86 6.17 -32.28
N SER A 115 -21.41 7.21 -31.65
CA SER A 115 -22.47 8.04 -32.22
C SER A 115 -22.06 8.64 -33.57
N LEU A 116 -20.87 9.26 -33.64
CA LEU A 116 -20.34 9.84 -34.88
C LEU A 116 -20.13 8.80 -35.97
N LYS A 117 -19.76 7.57 -35.61
CA LYS A 117 -19.61 6.46 -36.57
C LYS A 117 -20.97 6.02 -37.12
N GLU A 118 -21.99 5.95 -36.27
CA GLU A 118 -23.37 5.66 -36.66
C GLU A 118 -23.93 6.75 -37.59
N GLU A 119 -23.77 8.01 -37.22
CA GLU A 119 -24.15 9.17 -38.05
C GLU A 119 -23.47 9.12 -39.43
N ARG A 120 -22.15 8.87 -39.46
CA ARG A 120 -21.41 8.75 -40.72
C ARG A 120 -21.93 7.60 -41.58
N GLN A 121 -22.30 6.47 -40.96
CA GLN A 121 -22.84 5.32 -41.69
C GLN A 121 -24.23 5.61 -42.25
N ALA A 122 -25.09 6.28 -41.48
CA ALA A 122 -26.40 6.75 -41.96
C ALA A 122 -26.24 7.71 -43.16
N ILE A 123 -25.33 8.68 -43.08
CA ILE A 123 -25.02 9.60 -44.19
C ILE A 123 -24.51 8.83 -45.42
N THR A 124 -23.61 7.85 -45.21
CA THR A 124 -23.07 7.02 -46.31
C THR A 124 -24.18 6.24 -47.02
N ASN A 125 -25.11 5.66 -46.25
CA ASN A 125 -26.26 4.95 -46.79
C ASN A 125 -27.20 5.90 -47.56
N MET A 126 -27.45 7.10 -47.04
CA MET A 126 -28.23 8.12 -47.74
C MET A 126 -27.60 8.51 -49.08
N ILE A 127 -26.28 8.74 -49.12
CA ILE A 127 -25.56 9.03 -50.35
C ILE A 127 -25.65 7.86 -51.34
N HIS A 128 -25.52 6.63 -50.85
CA HIS A 128 -25.66 5.44 -51.70
C HIS A 128 -27.06 5.32 -52.29
N ASN A 129 -28.11 5.53 -51.49
CA ASN A 129 -29.50 5.52 -51.95
C ASN A 129 -29.78 6.64 -52.98
N LEU A 130 -29.23 7.85 -52.76
CA LEU A 130 -29.30 8.93 -53.74
C LEU A 130 -28.61 8.56 -55.06
N LYS A 131 -27.43 7.95 -54.98
CA LYS A 131 -26.68 7.50 -56.16
C LYS A 131 -27.44 6.41 -56.92
N ASN A 132 -27.96 5.41 -56.22
CA ASN A 132 -28.75 4.34 -56.86
C ASN A 132 -30.01 4.91 -57.52
N SER A 133 -30.71 5.83 -56.85
CA SER A 133 -31.87 6.53 -57.43
C SER A 133 -31.48 7.34 -58.67
N TYR A 134 -30.31 7.99 -58.67
CA TYR A 134 -29.78 8.71 -59.82
C TYR A 134 -29.41 7.78 -60.98
N ASP A 135 -28.77 6.63 -60.70
CA ASP A 135 -28.34 5.65 -61.71
C ASP A 135 -29.55 4.94 -62.35
N GLU A 136 -30.58 4.57 -61.56
CA GLU A 136 -31.88 4.06 -62.05
C GLU A 136 -32.58 5.07 -62.97
N VAL A 137 -32.47 6.35 -62.62
CA VAL A 137 -33.00 7.47 -63.39
C VAL A 137 -32.23 7.67 -64.71
N GLN A 138 -30.93 7.40 -64.80
CA GLN A 138 -30.20 7.44 -66.08
C GLN A 138 -30.53 6.25 -67.01
N GLY A 139 -30.86 5.07 -66.47
CA GLY A 139 -31.07 3.84 -67.25
C GLY A 139 -32.41 3.70 -67.99
N THR A 140 -33.41 4.55 -67.72
CA THR A 140 -34.68 4.57 -68.46
C THR A 140 -34.52 5.42 -69.74
N ASN A 141 -35.23 5.11 -70.85
CA ASN A 141 -35.17 5.88 -72.10
C ASN A 141 -36.59 6.32 -72.52
N GLY A 142 -36.85 7.64 -72.56
CA GLY A 142 -38.13 8.22 -73.01
C GLY A 142 -38.54 9.53 -72.28
N ILE A 143 -39.24 10.44 -72.98
CA ILE A 143 -39.64 11.78 -72.50
C ILE A 143 -40.64 11.72 -71.32
N LEU A 144 -41.59 10.77 -71.33
CA LEU A 144 -42.46 10.51 -70.17
C LEU A 144 -41.66 10.05 -68.94
N GLY A 145 -40.63 9.22 -69.16
CA GLY A 145 -39.69 8.83 -68.11
C GLY A 145 -38.89 10.01 -67.56
N THR A 146 -38.65 11.10 -68.30
CA THR A 146 -37.91 12.27 -67.78
C THR A 146 -38.69 13.09 -66.74
N LEU A 147 -40.03 13.11 -66.79
CA LEU A 147 -40.87 13.77 -65.78
C LEU A 147 -40.98 12.93 -64.50
N GLU A 148 -41.12 11.61 -64.62
CA GLU A 148 -41.05 10.69 -63.48
C GLU A 148 -39.66 10.70 -62.81
N ARG A 149 -38.58 10.82 -63.61
CA ARG A 149 -37.20 11.03 -63.11
C ARG A 149 -37.08 12.28 -62.25
N LEU A 150 -37.59 13.41 -62.74
CA LEU A 150 -37.49 14.68 -62.01
C LEU A 150 -38.30 14.61 -60.71
N GLN A 151 -39.48 13.97 -60.71
CA GLN A 151 -40.26 13.76 -59.50
C GLN A 151 -39.58 12.82 -58.50
N ASN A 152 -38.97 11.72 -58.95
CA ASN A 152 -38.28 10.78 -58.07
C ASN A 152 -36.99 11.38 -57.48
N ILE A 153 -36.21 12.11 -58.27
CA ILE A 153 -35.06 12.88 -57.77
C ILE A 153 -35.54 13.95 -56.80
N MET A 154 -36.58 14.72 -57.13
CA MET A 154 -37.11 15.76 -56.24
C MET A 154 -37.68 15.18 -54.95
N ARG A 155 -38.27 13.98 -54.96
CA ARG A 155 -38.69 13.28 -53.74
C ARG A 155 -37.50 12.83 -52.91
N ALA A 156 -36.49 12.21 -53.53
CA ALA A 156 -35.28 11.77 -52.83
C ALA A 156 -34.49 12.95 -52.24
N VAL A 157 -34.39 14.06 -52.99
CA VAL A 157 -33.78 15.33 -52.54
C VAL A 157 -34.64 15.99 -51.46
N LYS A 158 -35.96 15.97 -51.57
CA LYS A 158 -36.85 16.48 -50.51
C LYS A 158 -36.64 15.69 -49.22
N VAL A 159 -36.64 14.36 -49.28
CA VAL A 159 -36.32 13.49 -48.14
C VAL A 159 -34.93 13.83 -47.59
N PHE A 160 -33.93 14.07 -48.43
CA PHE A 160 -32.60 14.49 -47.99
C PHE A 160 -32.58 15.83 -47.23
N PHE A 161 -33.40 16.81 -47.64
CA PHE A 161 -33.47 18.13 -46.97
C PHE A 161 -34.45 18.18 -45.79
N THR A 162 -35.41 17.26 -45.70
CA THR A 162 -36.45 17.29 -44.68
C THR A 162 -36.28 16.25 -43.58
N THR A 163 -35.46 15.21 -43.77
CA THR A 163 -35.31 14.14 -42.76
C THR A 163 -34.14 14.47 -41.84
N ASP A 164 -34.42 14.58 -40.55
CA ASP A 164 -33.40 14.78 -39.53
C ASP A 164 -32.55 13.50 -39.41
N ILE A 165 -31.23 13.64 -39.34
CA ILE A 165 -30.28 12.51 -39.26
C ILE A 165 -30.63 11.61 -38.05
N SER A 166 -31.16 12.23 -37.00
CA SER A 166 -31.67 11.57 -35.79
C SER A 166 -32.81 10.57 -36.07
N GLU A 167 -33.72 10.86 -37.00
CA GLU A 167 -34.84 9.98 -37.36
C GLU A 167 -34.39 8.76 -38.19
N LEU A 168 -33.36 8.93 -39.01
CA LEU A 168 -32.77 7.84 -39.80
C LEU A 168 -32.00 6.83 -38.93
N ILE A 169 -31.31 7.29 -37.89
CA ILE A 169 -30.64 6.43 -36.91
C ILE A 169 -31.67 5.58 -36.14
N GLN A 170 -32.83 6.16 -35.78
CA GLN A 170 -33.92 5.42 -35.14
C GLN A 170 -34.51 4.34 -36.06
N GLN A 171 -34.77 4.67 -37.33
CA GLN A 171 -35.32 3.71 -38.30
C GLN A 171 -34.37 2.52 -38.53
N GLN A 172 -33.06 2.78 -38.63
CA GLN A 172 -32.05 1.75 -38.81
C GLN A 172 -31.94 0.81 -37.59
N ASN A 173 -32.05 1.35 -36.37
CA ASN A 173 -32.07 0.53 -35.15
C ASN A 173 -33.35 -0.31 -35.00
N SER A 174 -34.50 0.15 -35.50
CA SER A 174 -35.73 -0.66 -35.53
C SER A 174 -35.70 -1.78 -36.58
N GLU A 175 -34.95 -1.65 -37.68
CA GLU A 175 -34.76 -2.76 -38.63
C GLU A 175 -33.76 -3.79 -38.11
N ILE A 176 -32.69 -3.37 -37.41
CA ILE A 176 -31.67 -4.28 -36.84
C ILE A 176 -32.24 -5.10 -35.65
N ASN A 177 -33.18 -4.55 -34.87
CA ASN A 177 -33.83 -5.25 -33.74
C ASN A 177 -34.99 -6.19 -34.15
N SER A 178 -35.23 -6.40 -35.44
CA SER A 178 -36.28 -7.32 -35.94
C SER A 178 -35.79 -8.76 -36.17
N ASN A 179 -34.59 -9.12 -35.68
CA ASN A 179 -34.04 -10.46 -35.77
C ASN A 179 -34.37 -11.29 -34.50
N PRO A 180 -35.05 -12.45 -34.58
CA PRO A 180 -35.60 -13.16 -33.43
C PRO A 180 -34.60 -14.09 -32.70
N ASP A 181 -33.29 -13.81 -32.75
CA ASP A 181 -32.25 -14.78 -32.35
C ASP A 181 -31.37 -14.37 -31.15
N SER A 182 -31.78 -13.40 -30.34
CA SER A 182 -31.03 -12.99 -29.14
C SER A 182 -31.92 -12.77 -27.91
N GLN A 183 -32.70 -13.78 -27.53
CA GLN A 183 -33.12 -13.93 -26.14
C GLN A 183 -32.16 -14.84 -25.38
N GLU A 184 -30.98 -14.32 -25.03
CA GLU A 184 -30.21 -14.89 -23.92
C GLU A 184 -30.90 -14.50 -22.60
N ASN A 185 -31.74 -15.40 -22.10
CA ASN A 185 -32.28 -15.27 -20.74
C ASN A 185 -31.15 -15.45 -19.71
N SER A 186 -31.24 -14.75 -18.57
CA SER A 186 -30.27 -14.75 -17.46
C SER A 186 -30.01 -16.13 -16.81
N ARG A 187 -30.62 -17.20 -17.32
CA ARG A 187 -30.43 -18.60 -16.89
C ARG A 187 -29.41 -19.39 -17.74
N THR A 188 -28.93 -18.85 -18.86
CA THR A 188 -28.03 -19.57 -19.79
C THR A 188 -26.61 -19.02 -19.88
N ILE A 189 -26.29 -17.93 -19.17
CA ILE A 189 -24.93 -17.38 -19.10
C ILE A 189 -24.03 -18.40 -18.38
N GLY A 190 -23.10 -19.01 -19.13
CA GLY A 190 -22.03 -19.88 -18.58
C GLY A 190 -22.09 -21.36 -18.95
N ARG A 191 -23.14 -21.85 -19.64
CA ARG A 191 -23.20 -23.27 -20.04
C ARG A 191 -22.39 -23.60 -21.31
N ASN A 192 -22.24 -22.65 -22.23
CA ASN A 192 -21.58 -22.89 -23.52
C ASN A 192 -20.05 -22.87 -23.47
N LEU A 193 -19.44 -22.63 -22.31
CA LEU A 193 -17.99 -22.64 -22.11
C LEU A 193 -17.43 -24.00 -21.65
N LEU A 194 -18.28 -24.99 -21.35
CA LEU A 194 -17.86 -26.29 -20.80
C LEU A 194 -18.04 -27.49 -21.75
N ASP A 195 -18.73 -27.35 -22.88
CA ASP A 195 -19.06 -28.47 -23.79
C ASP A 195 -18.17 -28.56 -25.05
N LYS A 196 -16.99 -27.94 -25.04
CA LYS A 196 -15.95 -28.24 -26.04
C LYS A 196 -14.71 -28.81 -25.37
N LYS A 197 -14.78 -30.10 -25.05
CA LYS A 197 -13.65 -31.01 -24.96
C LYS A 197 -13.81 -32.12 -25.98
#